data_AF-A0A413GBS4-F1
#
_entry.id   AF-A0A413GBS4-F1
#
_cell.length_a   1.000
_cell.length_b   1.000
_cell.length_c   1.000
_cell.angle_alpha   90.00
_cell.angle_beta   90.00
_cell.angle_gamma   90.00
#
_symmetry.space_group_name_H-M   'P 1'
#
loop_
_entity.id
_entity.type
_entity.pdbx_description
1 polymer ?
#
loop_
_entity_poly.entity_id
_entity_poly.type
_entity_poly.pdbx_seq_one_letter_code
_entity_poly.pdbx_strand_id
1 'polypeptide(L)'
;CKTDKARKAVIDAMNAGTVRVLFGSTSMLGTGVNAQKRCVAIHHLDTPWRPSDLQQRDGRGVRAGNEIAKHFAGNNVDVIIYAVEKSLDSYKFNLLHCKQTFISQLKSGAMGARTIDEGAMDEKSGMNFSEYMALLSGNTDLLDKAKLEKRIASLEGERKSFNKGKRDSEFKLESKTR
;
A
#
# COMPACT_ATOMS: atom_id res chain seq x y z
N CYS A 1 9.01 -20.92 -17.65
CA CYS A 1 10.38 -21.08 -18.20
C CYS A 1 11.13 -22.12 -17.37
N LYS A 2 11.47 -23.29 -17.93
CA LYS A 2 12.10 -24.37 -17.16
C LYS A 2 13.63 -24.23 -17.01
N THR A 3 14.27 -23.31 -17.73
CA THR A 3 15.72 -23.08 -17.67
C THR A 3 16.04 -21.64 -17.30
N ASP A 4 17.07 -21.44 -16.47
CA ASP A 4 17.49 -20.10 -16.01
C ASP A 4 17.97 -19.19 -17.14
N LYS A 5 18.53 -19.77 -18.20
CA LYS A 5 18.90 -19.04 -19.41
C LYS A 5 17.67 -18.40 -20.08
N ALA A 6 16.56 -19.13 -20.19
CA ALA A 6 15.32 -18.60 -20.75
C ALA A 6 14.70 -17.53 -19.83
N ARG A 7 14.77 -17.71 -18.51
CA ARG A 7 14.33 -16.71 -17.53
C ARG A 7 15.11 -15.40 -17.70
N LYS A 8 16.44 -15.47 -17.77
CA LYS A 8 17.30 -14.30 -17.94
C LYS A 8 17.02 -13.58 -19.26
N ALA A 9 16.88 -14.32 -20.36
CA ALA A 9 16.56 -13.74 -21.67
C ALA A 9 15.23 -12.97 -21.66
N VAL A 10 14.20 -13.48 -20.97
CA VAL A 10 12.90 -12.79 -20.83
C VAL A 10 13.03 -11.51 -20.01
N ILE A 11 13.81 -11.52 -18.92
CA ILE A 11 14.08 -10.34 -18.09
C ILE A 11 14.83 -9.27 -18.89
N ASP A 12 15.86 -9.68 -19.63
CA ASP A 12 16.66 -8.77 -20.47
C ASP A 12 15.79 -8.17 -21.58
N ALA A 13 14.93 -8.97 -22.22
CA ALA A 13 14.01 -8.49 -23.25
C ALA A 13 12.94 -7.52 -22.69
N MET A 14 12.50 -7.71 -21.44
CA MET A 14 11.59 -6.77 -20.76
C MET A 14 12.30 -5.43 -20.46
N ASN A 15 13.53 -5.48 -19.95
CA ASN A 15 14.32 -4.28 -19.67
C ASN A 15 14.70 -3.52 -20.96
N ALA A 16 14.99 -4.24 -22.04
CA ALA A 16 15.21 -3.66 -23.37
C ALA A 16 13.93 -3.04 -23.95
N GLY A 17 12.76 -3.53 -23.52
CA GLY A 17 11.45 -3.08 -23.99
C GLY A 17 10.93 -3.84 -25.21
N THR A 18 11.62 -4.89 -25.64
CA THR A 18 11.17 -5.84 -26.68
C THR A 18 9.95 -6.63 -26.20
N VAL A 19 9.95 -7.00 -24.91
CA VAL A 19 8.77 -7.54 -24.23
C VAL A 19 8.12 -6.39 -23.45
N ARG A 20 6.81 -6.21 -23.64
CA ARG A 20 6.04 -5.13 -22.98
C ARG A 20 5.18 -5.61 -21.83
N VAL A 21 4.80 -6.90 -21.85
CA VAL A 21 3.95 -7.52 -20.84
C VAL A 21 4.62 -8.80 -20.38
N LEU A 22 4.78 -8.94 -19.05
CA LEU A 22 5.36 -10.12 -18.42
C LEU A 22 4.33 -10.76 -17.51
N PHE A 23 3.94 -11.99 -17.82
CA PHE A 23 3.14 -12.82 -16.94
C PHE A 23 4.05 -13.70 -16.08
N GLY A 24 3.77 -13.78 -14.79
CA GLY A 24 4.42 -14.77 -13.95
C GLY A 24 3.73 -14.97 -12.62
N SER A 25 3.84 -16.19 -12.10
CA SER A 25 3.30 -16.54 -10.80
C SER A 25 4.18 -16.01 -9.67
N THR A 26 3.62 -15.97 -8.45
CA THR A 26 4.38 -15.63 -7.24
C THR A 26 5.63 -16.50 -7.09
N SER A 27 5.54 -17.80 -7.41
CA SER A 27 6.65 -18.75 -7.34
C SER A 27 7.67 -18.56 -8.45
N MET A 28 7.22 -18.32 -9.70
CA MET A 28 8.12 -18.17 -10.84
C MET A 28 8.85 -16.83 -10.83
N LEU A 29 8.25 -15.77 -10.30
CA LEU A 29 8.90 -14.46 -10.16
C LEU A 29 9.36 -14.19 -8.71
N GLY A 30 9.40 -15.24 -7.87
CA GLY A 30 9.54 -15.21 -6.41
C GLY A 30 10.77 -14.50 -5.88
N THR A 31 11.93 -14.71 -6.50
CA THR A 31 13.21 -14.20 -6.00
C THR A 31 14.11 -13.80 -7.17
N GLY A 32 14.70 -12.61 -7.08
CA GLY A 32 15.79 -12.19 -7.98
C GLY A 32 15.39 -11.69 -9.37
N VAL A 33 14.11 -11.37 -9.63
CA VAL A 33 13.70 -10.78 -10.92
C VAL A 33 13.95 -9.27 -10.91
N ASN A 34 14.90 -8.82 -11.73
CA ASN A 34 15.21 -7.39 -11.96
C ASN A 34 14.64 -6.94 -13.32
N ALA A 35 13.32 -6.89 -13.46
CA ALA A 35 12.62 -6.48 -14.69
C ALA A 35 11.95 -5.10 -14.56
N GLN A 36 12.47 -4.24 -13.67
CA GLN A 36 11.80 -3.01 -13.23
C GLN A 36 12.03 -1.79 -14.12
N LYS A 37 13.05 -1.79 -15.00
CA LYS A 37 13.51 -0.56 -15.71
C LYS A 37 12.42 0.18 -16.46
N ARG A 38 11.42 -0.56 -16.96
CA ARG A 38 10.32 -0.07 -17.80
C ARG A 38 8.94 -0.41 -17.23
N CYS A 39 8.85 -0.76 -15.95
CA CYS A 39 7.57 -1.13 -15.33
C CYS A 39 6.75 0.14 -15.06
N VAL A 40 5.53 0.20 -15.58
CA VAL A 40 4.61 1.34 -15.32
C VAL A 40 3.40 0.93 -14.51
N ALA A 41 2.99 -0.34 -14.63
CA ALA A 41 1.87 -0.89 -13.90
C ALA A 41 2.15 -2.34 -13.48
N ILE A 42 1.57 -2.74 -12.35
CA ILE A 42 1.54 -4.10 -11.82
C ILE A 42 0.08 -4.52 -11.70
N HIS A 43 -0.25 -5.66 -12.27
CA HIS A 43 -1.60 -6.21 -12.31
C HIS A 43 -1.67 -7.47 -11.44
N HIS A 44 -2.39 -7.40 -10.32
CA HIS A 44 -2.66 -8.56 -9.47
C HIS A 44 -4.01 -9.16 -9.82
N LEU A 45 -3.99 -10.30 -10.51
CA LEU A 45 -5.20 -11.05 -10.85
C LEU A 45 -5.76 -11.85 -9.66
N ASP A 46 -4.93 -12.12 -8.66
CA ASP A 46 -5.27 -12.87 -7.47
C ASP A 46 -4.74 -12.19 -6.20
N THR A 47 -5.52 -12.24 -5.12
CA THR A 47 -5.10 -11.76 -3.80
C THR A 47 -4.41 -12.88 -3.01
N PRO A 48 -3.15 -12.71 -2.59
CA PRO A 48 -2.44 -13.72 -1.80
C PRO A 48 -2.98 -13.81 -0.37
N TRP A 49 -2.65 -14.90 0.34
CA TRP A 49 -3.12 -15.14 1.71
C TRP A 49 -2.25 -14.49 2.80
N ARG A 50 -1.10 -13.94 2.42
CA ARG A 50 -0.13 -13.30 3.33
C ARG A 50 0.21 -11.89 2.83
N PRO A 51 0.20 -10.87 3.71
CA PRO A 51 0.53 -9.50 3.32
C PRO A 51 1.95 -9.36 2.74
N SER A 52 2.90 -10.14 3.27
CA SER A 52 4.28 -10.17 2.79
C SER A 52 4.41 -10.56 1.32
N ASP A 53 3.55 -11.47 0.84
CA ASP A 53 3.58 -11.92 -0.54
C ASP A 53 3.10 -10.80 -1.48
N LEU A 54 2.12 -10.00 -1.06
CA LEU A 54 1.65 -8.85 -1.83
C LEU A 54 2.75 -7.79 -1.92
N GLN A 55 3.32 -7.40 -0.78
CA GLN A 55 4.44 -6.44 -0.73
C GLN A 55 5.65 -6.91 -1.56
N GLN A 56 5.95 -8.22 -1.52
CA GLN A 56 7.04 -8.80 -2.31
C GLN A 56 6.72 -8.80 -3.81
N ARG A 57 5.45 -8.96 -4.21
CA ARG A 57 5.04 -8.84 -5.61
C ARG A 57 5.17 -7.39 -6.09
N ASP A 58 4.73 -6.42 -5.28
CA ASP A 58 4.83 -4.98 -5.61
C ASP A 58 6.28 -4.52 -5.74
N GLY A 59 7.15 -4.97 -4.84
CA GLY A 59 8.59 -4.68 -4.86
C GLY A 59 9.34 -5.19 -6.09
N ARG A 60 8.68 -5.92 -7.00
CA ARG A 60 9.24 -6.34 -8.30
C ARG A 60 9.23 -5.20 -9.33
N GLY A 61 8.23 -4.32 -9.26
CA GLY A 61 8.11 -3.17 -10.16
C GLY A 61 8.33 -1.83 -9.45
N VAL A 62 7.84 -1.70 -8.20
CA VAL A 62 8.07 -0.53 -7.34
C VAL A 62 9.45 -0.61 -6.72
N ARG A 63 10.49 -0.31 -7.51
CA ARG A 63 11.88 -0.42 -7.10
C ARG A 63 12.73 0.70 -7.69
N ALA A 64 13.77 1.11 -6.95
CA ALA A 64 14.77 2.05 -7.45
C ALA A 64 15.41 1.56 -8.75
N GLY A 65 15.65 2.47 -9.69
CA GLY A 65 16.21 2.18 -11.01
C GLY A 65 15.18 1.99 -12.13
N ASN A 66 13.91 2.33 -11.89
CA ASN A 66 12.89 2.40 -12.92
C ASN A 66 12.98 3.73 -13.69
N GLU A 67 13.53 3.68 -14.89
CA GLU A 67 13.78 4.86 -15.73
C GLU A 67 12.47 5.39 -16.32
N ILE A 68 11.60 4.49 -16.81
CA ILE A 68 10.36 4.91 -17.47
C ILE A 68 9.37 5.52 -16.48
N ALA A 69 9.19 4.91 -15.30
CA ALA A 69 8.31 5.49 -14.29
C ALA A 69 8.77 6.90 -13.90
N LYS A 70 10.08 7.09 -13.73
CA LYS A 70 10.68 8.39 -13.40
C LYS A 70 10.44 9.45 -14.48
N HIS A 71 10.60 9.09 -15.76
CA HIS A 71 10.50 10.05 -16.85
C HIS A 71 9.06 10.30 -17.34
N PHE A 72 8.17 9.31 -17.25
CA PHE A 72 6.87 9.35 -17.92
C PHE A 72 5.66 9.13 -16.99
N ALA A 73 5.85 8.66 -15.77
CA ALA A 73 4.77 8.35 -14.82
C ALA A 73 4.91 9.09 -13.47
N GLY A 74 5.58 10.25 -13.46
CA GLY A 74 5.76 11.04 -12.25
C GLY A 74 6.52 10.30 -11.14
N ASN A 75 7.40 9.36 -11.49
CA ASN A 75 8.11 8.46 -10.58
C ASN A 75 7.21 7.50 -9.78
N ASN A 76 6.00 7.23 -10.29
CA ASN A 76 5.05 6.30 -9.68
C ASN A 76 4.87 5.06 -10.57
N VAL A 77 4.44 3.96 -9.94
CA VAL A 77 4.06 2.71 -10.61
C VAL A 77 2.66 2.36 -10.14
N ASP A 78 1.75 2.16 -11.09
CA ASP A 78 0.35 1.88 -10.78
C ASP A 78 0.17 0.43 -10.34
N VAL A 79 -0.44 0.21 -9.17
CA VAL A 79 -0.76 -1.14 -8.69
C VAL A 79 -2.26 -1.36 -8.82
N ILE A 80 -2.64 -2.24 -9.72
CA ILE A 80 -4.03 -2.56 -10.05
C ILE A 80 -4.35 -3.95 -9.52
N ILE A 81 -5.32 -4.02 -8.63
CA ILE A 81 -5.77 -5.28 -8.04
C ILE A 81 -7.17 -5.59 -8.54
N TYR A 82 -7.31 -6.76 -9.16
CA TYR A 82 -8.60 -7.24 -9.62
C TYR A 82 -9.26 -8.04 -8.50
N ALA A 83 -10.51 -7.72 -8.24
CA ALA A 83 -11.32 -8.40 -7.24
C ALA A 83 -12.77 -8.42 -7.72
N VAL A 84 -13.50 -9.47 -7.34
CA VAL A 84 -14.90 -9.64 -7.72
C VAL A 84 -15.81 -9.22 -6.56
N GLU A 85 -16.78 -8.36 -6.84
CA GLU A 85 -17.78 -7.95 -5.85
C GLU A 85 -18.60 -9.16 -5.34
N LYS A 86 -18.99 -9.14 -4.07
CA LYS A 86 -19.77 -10.21 -3.42
C LYS A 86 -19.12 -11.59 -3.52
N SER A 87 -17.80 -11.66 -3.66
CA SER A 87 -17.03 -12.90 -3.69
C SER A 87 -16.26 -13.14 -2.38
N LEU A 88 -15.64 -14.32 -2.25
CA LEU A 88 -14.70 -14.66 -1.19
C LEU A 88 -13.44 -13.75 -1.16
N ASP A 89 -13.23 -12.90 -2.16
CA ASP A 89 -12.11 -11.95 -2.15
C ASP A 89 -12.28 -10.93 -1.03
N SER A 90 -13.51 -10.51 -0.71
CA SER A 90 -13.81 -9.68 0.47
C SER A 90 -13.22 -10.26 1.76
N TYR A 91 -13.39 -11.56 1.97
CA TYR A 91 -12.83 -12.28 3.11
C TYR A 91 -11.30 -12.30 3.09
N LYS A 92 -10.68 -12.49 1.93
CA LYS A 92 -9.21 -12.47 1.79
C LYS A 92 -8.63 -11.10 2.12
N PHE A 93 -9.24 -10.02 1.64
CA PHE A 93 -8.79 -8.66 1.96
C PHE A 93 -8.95 -8.35 3.45
N ASN A 94 -10.05 -8.79 4.07
CA ASN A 94 -10.22 -8.66 5.52
C ASN A 94 -9.14 -9.44 6.29
N LEU A 95 -8.84 -10.67 5.88
CA LEU A 95 -7.80 -11.48 6.51
C LEU A 95 -6.41 -10.83 6.36
N LEU A 96 -6.12 -10.25 5.19
CA LEU A 96 -4.89 -9.51 4.97
C LEU A 96 -4.80 -8.26 5.85
N HIS A 97 -5.91 -7.53 6.00
CA HIS A 97 -6.00 -6.37 6.89
C HIS A 97 -5.63 -6.73 8.32
N CYS A 98 -6.32 -7.70 8.91
CA CYS A 98 -6.06 -8.11 10.30
C CYS A 98 -4.59 -8.51 10.52
N LYS A 99 -4.01 -9.26 9.56
CA LYS A 99 -2.60 -9.66 9.62
C LYS A 99 -1.64 -8.47 9.51
N GLN A 100 -1.92 -7.53 8.61
CA GLN A 100 -1.07 -6.34 8.42
C GLN A 100 -1.12 -5.42 9.64
N THR A 101 -2.30 -5.20 10.21
CA THR A 101 -2.48 -4.40 11.43
C THR A 101 -1.71 -5.00 12.60
N PHE A 102 -1.80 -6.32 12.79
CA PHE A 102 -1.05 -7.03 13.81
C PHE A 102 0.49 -6.89 13.63
N ILE A 103 0.99 -7.06 12.40
CA ILE A 103 2.43 -6.91 12.10
C ILE A 103 2.89 -5.47 12.36
N SER A 104 2.07 -4.48 12.00
CA SER A 104 2.40 -3.06 12.14
C SER A 104 2.45 -2.64 13.60
N GLN A 105 1.51 -3.13 14.43
CA GLN A 105 1.52 -2.94 15.87
C GLN A 105 2.79 -3.51 16.50
N LEU A 106 3.16 -4.74 16.14
CA LEU A 106 4.38 -5.38 16.62
C LEU A 106 5.64 -4.60 16.21
N LYS A 107 5.70 -4.12 14.95
CA LYS A 107 6.83 -3.30 14.46
C LYS A 107 6.93 -1.94 15.15
N SER A 108 5.80 -1.32 15.50
CA SER A 108 5.77 0.00 16.13
C SER A 108 6.08 -0.01 17.63
N GLY A 109 6.14 -1.19 18.27
CA GLY A 109 6.38 -1.33 19.71
C GLY A 109 5.23 -0.82 20.59
N ALA A 110 4.08 -0.46 20.00
CA ALA A 110 2.91 0.06 20.70
C ALA A 110 2.09 -1.04 21.42
N MET A 111 2.75 -1.93 22.17
CA MET A 111 2.10 -3.03 22.92
C MET A 111 1.32 -2.56 24.16
N GLY A 112 1.19 -1.25 24.39
CA GLY A 112 0.62 -0.68 25.62
C GLY A 112 -0.90 -0.54 25.66
N ALA A 113 -1.61 -0.67 24.54
CA ALA A 113 -3.07 -0.52 24.50
C ALA A 113 -3.75 -1.88 24.37
N ARG A 114 -4.65 -2.22 25.31
CA ARG A 114 -5.60 -3.35 25.20
C ARG A 114 -6.70 -3.11 24.16
N THR A 115 -6.55 -2.07 23.35
CA THR A 115 -7.49 -1.64 22.33
C THR A 115 -6.76 -1.67 21.00
N ILE A 116 -7.28 -2.46 20.06
CA ILE A 116 -6.82 -2.43 18.68
C ILE A 116 -7.27 -1.08 18.11
N ASP A 117 -6.33 -0.15 17.97
CA ASP A 117 -6.59 1.08 17.23
C ASP A 117 -6.61 0.74 15.73
N GLU A 118 -7.78 0.35 15.25
CA GLU A 118 -8.08 0.25 13.81
C GLU A 118 -8.28 1.63 13.17
N GLY A 119 -8.22 2.71 13.98
CA GLY A 119 -8.69 4.06 13.64
C GLY A 119 -7.63 5.05 13.17
N ALA A 120 -6.37 4.65 13.05
CA ALA A 120 -5.36 5.45 12.36
C ALA A 120 -4.74 4.59 11.27
N MET A 121 -5.34 4.65 10.08
CA MET A 121 -4.72 4.18 8.85
C MET A 121 -3.26 4.60 8.82
N ASP A 122 -2.35 3.63 8.83
CA ASP A 122 -0.95 3.88 8.57
C ASP A 122 -0.81 4.27 7.09
N GLU A 123 -0.78 5.58 6.81
CA GLU A 123 -0.46 6.13 5.48
C GLU A 123 0.81 5.50 4.88
N LYS A 124 1.71 4.94 5.70
CA LYS A 124 2.94 4.29 5.24
C LYS A 124 2.74 2.89 4.67
N SER A 125 1.64 2.20 5.01
CA SER A 125 1.40 0.83 4.55
C SER A 125 0.83 0.77 3.13
N GLY A 126 0.44 1.90 2.54
CA GLY A 126 0.06 2.02 1.12
C GLY A 126 -1.22 1.29 0.70
N MET A 127 -1.85 0.52 1.61
CA MET A 127 -2.97 -0.37 1.29
C MET A 127 -4.16 -0.07 2.22
N ASN A 128 -5.19 0.59 1.67
CA ASN A 128 -6.43 0.87 2.39
C ASN A 128 -7.40 -0.33 2.30
N PHE A 129 -7.13 -1.38 3.06
CA PHE A 129 -7.95 -2.61 3.05
C PHE A 129 -9.42 -2.38 3.44
N SER A 130 -9.70 -1.37 4.27
CA SER A 130 -11.06 -1.01 4.67
C SER A 130 -11.89 -0.52 3.49
N GLU A 131 -11.30 0.28 2.59
CA GLU A 131 -11.95 0.68 1.33
C GLU A 131 -12.20 -0.52 0.41
N TYR A 132 -11.25 -1.46 0.30
CA TYR A 132 -11.45 -2.69 -0.46
C TYR A 132 -12.60 -3.54 0.09
N MET A 133 -12.69 -3.68 1.41
CA MET A 133 -13.77 -4.42 2.05
C MET A 133 -15.13 -3.78 1.77
N ALA A 134 -15.22 -2.47 1.88
CA ALA A 134 -16.44 -1.73 1.62
C ALA A 134 -16.90 -1.89 0.15
N LEU A 135 -15.99 -1.70 -0.80
CA LEU A 135 -16.25 -1.89 -2.23
C LEU A 135 -16.74 -3.32 -2.53
N LEU A 136 -16.04 -4.34 -2.00
CA LEU A 136 -16.35 -5.74 -2.29
C LEU A 136 -17.60 -6.26 -1.58
N SER A 137 -17.97 -5.67 -0.44
CA SER A 137 -19.23 -5.99 0.24
C SER A 137 -20.46 -5.55 -0.56
N GLY A 138 -20.29 -4.64 -1.52
CA GLY A 138 -21.39 -4.02 -2.26
C GLY A 138 -22.26 -3.09 -1.41
N ASN A 139 -21.86 -2.81 -0.17
CA ASN A 139 -22.51 -1.84 0.71
C ASN A 139 -21.73 -0.52 0.68
N THR A 140 -22.27 0.47 -0.05
CA THR A 140 -21.69 1.81 -0.21
C THR A 140 -21.60 2.58 1.11
N ASP A 141 -22.44 2.27 2.09
CA ASP A 141 -22.45 2.97 3.38
C ASP A 141 -21.16 2.74 4.16
N LEU A 142 -20.57 1.53 4.05
CA LEU A 142 -19.29 1.22 4.65
C LEU A 142 -18.13 1.99 4.00
N LEU A 143 -18.24 2.27 2.69
CA LEU A 143 -17.23 3.01 1.95
C LEU A 143 -17.28 4.49 2.35
N ASP A 144 -18.48 5.03 2.43
CA ASP A 144 -18.68 6.41 2.84
C ASP A 144 -18.30 6.61 4.30
N LYS A 145 -18.60 5.64 5.17
CA LYS A 145 -18.10 5.62 6.55
C LYS A 145 -16.57 5.66 6.59
N ALA A 146 -15.87 4.79 5.84
CA ALA A 146 -14.40 4.77 5.82
C ALA A 146 -13.80 6.08 5.30
N LYS A 147 -14.40 6.68 4.26
CA LYS A 147 -13.98 8.00 3.73
C LYS A 147 -14.20 9.11 4.75
N LEU A 148 -15.34 9.09 5.45
CA LEU A 148 -15.67 10.06 6.49
C LEU A 148 -14.73 9.93 7.69
N GLU A 149 -14.44 8.71 8.15
CA GLU A 149 -13.47 8.43 9.22
C GLU A 149 -12.07 8.96 8.86
N LYS A 150 -11.61 8.75 7.62
CA LYS A 150 -10.35 9.33 7.12
C LYS A 150 -10.35 10.86 7.22
N ARG A 151 -11.45 11.50 6.82
CA ARG A 151 -11.57 12.96 6.85
C ARG A 151 -11.62 13.49 8.27
N ILE A 152 -12.30 12.79 9.18
CA ILE A 152 -12.33 13.11 10.61
C ILE A 152 -10.92 13.02 11.21
N ALA A 153 -10.20 11.92 10.98
CA ALA A 153 -8.84 11.73 11.51
C ALA A 153 -7.87 12.84 11.04
N SER A 154 -7.94 13.22 9.76
CA SER A 154 -7.17 14.33 9.21
C SER A 154 -7.50 15.67 9.89
N LEU A 155 -8.79 15.99 10.03
CA LEU A 155 -9.26 17.22 10.69
C LEU A 155 -8.91 17.25 12.18
N GLU A 156 -8.97 16.13 12.88
CA GLU A 156 -8.55 16.05 14.29
C GLU A 156 -7.05 16.25 14.44
N GLY A 157 -6.24 15.72 13.52
CA GLY A 157 -4.80 15.96 13.44
C GLY A 157 -4.46 17.43 13.23
N GLU A 158 -5.16 18.09 12.29
CA GLU A 158 -5.04 19.53 12.05
C GLU A 158 -5.45 20.35 13.27
N ARG A 159 -6.60 20.03 13.88
CA ARG A 159 -7.09 20.70 15.09
C ARG A 159 -6.09 20.59 16.23
N LYS A 160 -5.50 19.41 16.44
CA LYS A 160 -4.50 19.17 17.48
C LYS A 160 -3.23 20.00 17.22
N SER A 161 -2.78 20.06 15.97
CA SER A 161 -1.61 20.85 15.56
C SER A 161 -1.85 22.35 15.72
N PHE A 162 -3.03 22.83 15.32
CA PHE A 162 -3.44 24.22 15.49
C PHE A 162 -3.48 24.61 16.97
N ASN A 163 -4.13 23.80 17.81
CA ASN A 163 -4.22 24.05 19.25
C ASN A 163 -2.85 24.06 19.94
N LYS A 164 -1.92 23.21 19.48
CA LYS A 164 -0.53 23.23 19.95
C LYS A 164 0.17 24.53 19.56
N GLY A 165 0.07 24.93 18.28
CA GLY A 165 0.67 26.18 17.79
C GLY A 165 0.10 27.44 18.47
N LYS A 166 -1.20 27.43 18.79
CA LYS A 166 -1.84 28.50 19.56
C LYS A 166 -1.27 28.60 20.98
N ARG A 167 -1.20 27.48 21.71
CA ARG A 167 -0.59 27.44 23.06
C ARG A 167 0.86 27.89 23.08
N ASP A 168 1.65 27.46 22.09
CA ASP A 168 3.06 27.86 21.98
C ASP A 168 3.19 29.37 21.71
N SER A 169 2.25 29.96 20.97
CA SER A 169 2.22 31.40 20.70
C SER A 169 1.79 32.22 21.92
N GLU A 170 0.77 31.76 22.65
CA GLU A 170 0.32 32.36 23.92
C GLU A 170 1.45 32.36 24.97
N PHE A 171 2.16 31.24 25.11
CA PHE A 171 3.31 31.14 26.01
C PHE A 171 4.47 32.10 25.64
N LYS A 172 4.73 32.27 24.33
CA LYS A 172 5.71 33.26 23.85
C LYS A 172 5.27 34.71 24.10
N LEU A 173 3.97 34.98 24.10
CA LEU A 173 3.44 36.32 24.39
C LEU A 173 3.56 36.63 25.89
N GLU A 174 3.15 35.71 26.76
CA GLU A 174 3.27 35.86 28.22
C GLU A 174 4.73 36.02 28.66
N SER A 175 5.66 35.27 28.06
CA SER A 175 7.09 35.40 28.39
C SER A 175 7.74 36.70 27.91
N LYS A 176 7.12 37.43 26.97
CA LYS A 176 7.57 38.77 26.53
C LYS A 176 6.88 39.93 27.27
N THR A 177 5.73 39.67 27.88
CA THR A 177 4.92 40.69 28.56
C THR A 177 5.22 40.76 30.07
N ARG A 178 6.08 39.85 30.56
CA ARG A 178 6.56 39.77 31.94
C ARG A 178 8.04 40.11 31.98
#